data_AF-A0A974YYN3-F1
#
_entry.id   AF-A0A974YYN3-F1
#
_cell.length_a   1.000
_cell.length_b   1.000
_cell.length_c   1.000
_cell.angle_alpha   90.00
_cell.angle_beta   90.00
_cell.angle_gamma   90.00
#
_symmetry.space_group_name_H-M   'P 1'
#
loop_
_entity.id
_entity.type
_entity.pdbx_description
1 polymer ?
#
loop_
_entity_poly.entity_id
_entity_poly.type
_entity_poly.pdbx_seq_one_letter_code
_entity_poly.pdbx_strand_id
1 'polypeptide(L)'
;MPTRKKLLLPILILLLFIGTACQATWAITINENSDAVSSITADNVAFYIDTSDEEIQTVPLGQFFFDNGFTLIDQITLTMENTESLTFIWDEIAEETTLSPNGTLTIGEVAYQPTSIEVTPSKRLSGVDLSILDISPTVLSALGLPSLPEAHGQPQLTTSAQQVVIILTDGTQYDKLQSMVAAGEQPFFASQDKINCGISIYPPITTSASAALFTSTIAANNGVYGYGYRSTELTTLFDIVTDNGKMAIAVEGASLPFNLRNAEVILSGDRDNNGWSDDNVYLNAMEVIQNNLPHLLYIHFHEIDDMGHEYGDNSPEYETALIRVDGYIADIVDMLPSDTLIIILADHGMHTTADGGNHGTLTAADMLIPVTFIQK
;
A
#
# COMPACT_ATOMS: atom_id res chain seq x y z
N MET A 1 -45.41 64.29 17.29
CA MET A 1 -44.24 63.40 17.14
C MET A 1 -44.74 61.96 17.29
N PRO A 2 -44.67 61.13 16.23
CA PRO A 2 -45.40 59.88 16.16
C PRO A 2 -44.61 58.69 16.73
N THR A 3 -45.33 57.84 17.45
CA THR A 3 -44.91 56.58 18.08
C THR A 3 -44.59 55.51 17.03
N ARG A 4 -43.35 54.99 17.04
CA ARG A 4 -42.94 53.83 16.23
C ARG A 4 -43.60 52.55 16.75
N LYS A 5 -44.45 51.94 15.91
CA LYS A 5 -44.95 50.56 16.10
C LYS A 5 -43.81 49.58 15.76
N LYS A 6 -43.50 48.65 16.67
CA LYS A 6 -42.63 47.50 16.40
C LYS A 6 -43.39 46.48 15.55
N LEU A 7 -42.86 46.14 14.39
CA LEU A 7 -43.36 45.09 13.51
C LEU A 7 -42.81 43.75 14.03
N LEU A 8 -43.69 42.84 14.45
CA LEU A 8 -43.35 41.45 14.78
C LEU A 8 -43.30 40.65 13.46
N LEU A 9 -42.14 40.13 13.11
CA LEU A 9 -41.93 39.21 11.99
C LEU A 9 -42.21 37.77 12.48
N PRO A 10 -43.02 36.95 11.79
CA PRO A 10 -43.22 35.57 12.21
C PRO A 10 -41.98 34.75 11.83
N ILE A 11 -41.42 34.04 12.82
CA ILE A 11 -40.36 33.04 12.60
C ILE A 11 -41.03 31.81 12.01
N LEU A 12 -40.72 31.52 10.74
CA LEU A 12 -41.12 30.29 10.06
C LEU A 12 -40.21 29.16 10.57
N ILE A 13 -40.74 28.28 11.41
CA ILE A 13 -40.04 27.07 11.84
C ILE A 13 -40.05 26.10 10.66
N LEU A 14 -38.90 25.97 9.99
CA LEU A 14 -38.67 24.95 8.99
C LEU A 14 -38.47 23.62 9.74
N LEU A 15 -39.51 22.78 9.76
CA LEU A 15 -39.41 21.39 10.20
C LEU A 15 -38.58 20.63 9.16
N LEU A 16 -37.29 20.47 9.44
CA LEU A 16 -36.43 19.49 8.78
C LEU A 16 -36.96 18.10 9.14
N PHE A 17 -37.70 17.50 8.22
CA PHE A 17 -37.90 16.05 8.21
C PHE A 17 -36.54 15.43 7.93
N ILE A 18 -35.83 15.01 8.98
CA ILE A 18 -34.75 14.02 8.86
C ILE A 18 -35.48 12.72 8.51
N GLY A 19 -35.62 12.45 7.21
CA GLY A 19 -35.99 11.13 6.75
C GLY A 19 -34.91 10.18 7.24
N THR A 20 -35.24 9.34 8.21
CA THR A 20 -34.48 8.12 8.45
C THR A 20 -34.57 7.32 7.15
N ALA A 21 -33.54 7.42 6.31
CA ALA A 21 -33.36 6.45 5.25
C ALA A 21 -33.36 5.08 5.94
N CYS A 22 -34.36 4.24 5.66
CA CYS A 22 -34.24 2.82 5.99
C CYS A 22 -33.02 2.33 5.20
N GLN A 23 -31.87 2.23 5.86
CA GLN A 23 -30.75 1.49 5.29
C GLN A 23 -31.24 0.07 5.06
N ALA A 24 -30.94 -0.46 3.88
CA ALA A 24 -31.33 -1.82 3.52
C ALA A 24 -30.71 -2.79 4.53
N THR A 25 -31.52 -3.63 5.17
CA THR A 25 -31.07 -4.63 6.14
C THR A 25 -30.64 -5.89 5.42
N TRP A 26 -29.47 -5.84 4.76
CA TRP A 26 -28.83 -7.02 4.20
C TRP A 26 -27.49 -7.26 4.89
N ALA A 27 -27.09 -8.52 4.93
CA ALA A 27 -25.77 -8.94 5.38
C ALA A 27 -25.33 -10.13 4.53
N ILE A 28 -24.07 -10.13 4.12
CA ILE A 28 -23.42 -11.25 3.43
C ILE A 28 -22.47 -11.88 4.43
N THR A 29 -22.70 -13.15 4.78
CA THR A 29 -21.82 -13.87 5.73
C THR A 29 -20.51 -14.24 5.04
N ILE A 30 -19.36 -13.99 5.68
CA ILE A 30 -18.06 -14.49 5.23
C ILE A 30 -17.72 -15.74 6.02
N ASN A 31 -17.44 -16.83 5.30
CA ASN A 31 -17.05 -18.10 5.88
C ASN A 31 -15.60 -18.46 5.51
N GLU A 32 -14.93 -19.18 6.40
CA GLU A 32 -13.64 -19.82 6.14
C GLU A 32 -13.71 -21.26 6.68
N ASN A 33 -13.36 -22.25 5.85
CA ASN A 33 -13.49 -23.67 6.18
C ASN A 33 -14.91 -24.06 6.63
N SER A 34 -15.95 -23.45 6.03
CA SER A 34 -17.36 -23.58 6.39
C SER A 34 -17.77 -23.05 7.77
N ASP A 35 -16.87 -22.36 8.49
CA ASP A 35 -17.18 -21.66 9.73
C ASP A 35 -17.44 -20.17 9.42
N ALA A 36 -18.51 -19.61 9.99
CA ALA A 36 -18.81 -18.20 9.85
C ALA A 36 -17.79 -17.37 10.65
N VAL A 37 -17.01 -16.54 9.96
CA VAL A 37 -15.97 -15.70 10.54
C VAL A 37 -16.48 -14.28 10.79
N SER A 38 -17.24 -13.74 9.84
CA SER A 38 -17.73 -12.36 9.92
C SER A 38 -18.88 -12.09 8.93
N SER A 39 -19.23 -10.82 8.73
CA SER A 39 -20.26 -10.42 7.75
C SER A 39 -20.00 -9.04 7.17
N ILE A 40 -20.31 -8.86 5.90
CA ILE A 40 -20.36 -7.56 5.22
C ILE A 40 -21.79 -7.04 5.30
N THR A 41 -21.95 -5.78 5.67
CA THR A 41 -23.26 -5.12 5.84
C THR A 41 -23.35 -3.85 5.00
N ALA A 42 -24.57 -3.31 4.86
CA ALA A 42 -24.80 -2.02 4.22
C ALA A 42 -23.99 -0.88 4.85
N ASP A 43 -23.79 -0.90 6.18
CA ASP A 43 -22.99 0.11 6.88
C ASP A 43 -21.51 0.02 6.52
N ASN A 44 -20.97 -1.20 6.33
CA ASN A 44 -19.59 -1.37 5.88
C ASN A 44 -19.39 -0.77 4.48
N VAL A 45 -20.32 -0.98 3.56
CA VAL A 45 -20.23 -0.43 2.20
C VAL A 45 -20.40 1.09 2.22
N ALA A 46 -21.37 1.60 2.98
CA ALA A 46 -21.61 3.04 3.11
C ALA A 46 -20.38 3.76 3.69
N PHE A 47 -19.71 3.16 4.67
CA PHE A 47 -18.49 3.72 5.25
C PHE A 47 -17.42 4.04 4.19
N TYR A 48 -17.11 3.09 3.30
CA TYR A 48 -16.09 3.29 2.27
C TYR A 48 -16.51 4.31 1.22
N ILE A 49 -17.77 4.31 0.81
CA ILE A 49 -18.30 5.30 -0.14
C ILE A 49 -18.28 6.70 0.46
N ASP A 50 -18.71 6.85 1.71
CA ASP A 50 -18.77 8.15 2.39
C ASP A 50 -17.39 8.69 2.77
N THR A 51 -16.42 7.79 2.99
CA THR A 51 -15.05 8.18 3.36
C THR A 51 -14.24 8.57 2.14
N SER A 52 -14.46 7.93 0.99
CA SER A 52 -13.71 8.13 -0.26
C SER A 52 -13.65 9.60 -0.69
N ASP A 53 -12.44 10.05 -1.03
CA ASP A 53 -12.22 11.37 -1.65
C ASP A 53 -12.73 11.42 -3.12
N GLU A 54 -12.96 10.26 -3.73
CA GLU A 54 -13.50 10.12 -5.07
C GLU A 54 -14.97 9.67 -5.05
N GLU A 55 -15.75 10.12 -6.03
CA GLU A 55 -17.17 9.74 -6.16
C GLU A 55 -17.30 8.29 -6.69
N ILE A 56 -17.35 7.34 -5.76
CA ILE A 56 -17.52 5.91 -6.04
C ILE A 56 -18.95 5.44 -5.76
N GLN A 57 -19.42 4.44 -6.52
CA GLN A 57 -20.76 3.85 -6.34
C GLN A 57 -20.73 2.42 -5.79
N THR A 58 -19.58 1.76 -5.91
CA THR A 58 -19.32 0.41 -5.43
C THR A 58 -17.92 0.36 -4.82
N VAL A 59 -17.68 -0.65 -4.00
CA VAL A 59 -16.41 -0.85 -3.30
C VAL A 59 -15.82 -2.18 -3.76
N PRO A 60 -14.52 -2.28 -4.09
CA PRO A 60 -13.87 -3.55 -4.39
C PRO A 60 -14.09 -4.57 -3.28
N LEU A 61 -14.46 -5.80 -3.63
CA LEU A 61 -14.76 -6.83 -2.63
C LEU A 61 -13.52 -7.20 -1.79
N GLY A 62 -12.32 -7.07 -2.38
CA GLY A 62 -11.04 -7.24 -1.69
C GLY A 62 -10.91 -6.39 -0.43
N GLN A 63 -11.49 -5.18 -0.40
CA GLN A 63 -11.48 -4.33 0.78
C GLN A 63 -12.12 -5.01 1.99
N PHE A 64 -13.29 -5.61 1.77
CA PHE A 64 -14.00 -6.30 2.85
C PHE A 64 -13.29 -7.57 3.27
N PHE A 65 -12.65 -8.30 2.34
CA PHE A 65 -11.85 -9.45 2.72
C PHE A 65 -10.66 -9.05 3.59
N PHE A 66 -9.95 -7.98 3.22
CA PHE A 66 -8.82 -7.47 4.01
C PHE A 66 -9.22 -7.03 5.41
N ASP A 67 -10.31 -6.26 5.54
CA ASP A 67 -10.85 -5.84 6.84
C ASP A 67 -11.24 -7.01 7.75
N ASN A 68 -11.55 -8.15 7.14
CA ASN A 68 -11.91 -9.38 7.83
C ASN A 68 -10.71 -10.34 8.01
N GLY A 69 -9.49 -9.87 7.77
CA GLY A 69 -8.25 -10.57 8.08
C GLY A 69 -7.70 -11.44 6.95
N PHE A 70 -8.31 -11.45 5.77
CA PHE A 70 -7.80 -12.18 4.61
C PHE A 70 -6.80 -11.32 3.84
N THR A 71 -5.58 -11.82 3.66
CA THR A 71 -4.52 -11.07 2.98
C THR A 71 -4.13 -11.65 1.61
N LEU A 72 -4.40 -12.94 1.37
CA LEU A 72 -4.30 -13.60 0.08
C LEU A 72 -5.37 -14.69 -0.05
N ILE A 73 -5.98 -14.81 -1.23
CA ILE A 73 -7.13 -15.67 -1.49
C ILE A 73 -6.89 -16.45 -2.77
N ASP A 74 -7.09 -17.77 -2.77
CA ASP A 74 -7.03 -18.58 -4.00
C ASP A 74 -8.40 -18.61 -4.70
N GLN A 75 -9.48 -18.70 -3.92
CA GLN A 75 -10.82 -18.95 -4.45
C GLN A 75 -11.89 -18.35 -3.53
N ILE A 76 -13.00 -17.94 -4.14
CA ILE A 76 -14.26 -17.68 -3.42
C ILE A 76 -15.39 -18.56 -3.94
N THR A 77 -16.35 -18.88 -3.07
CA THR A 77 -17.59 -19.55 -3.45
C THR A 77 -18.79 -18.76 -2.96
N LEU A 78 -19.62 -18.31 -3.90
CA LEU A 78 -20.86 -17.56 -3.65
C LEU A 78 -22.01 -18.54 -3.42
N THR A 79 -22.81 -18.31 -2.38
CA THR A 79 -24.07 -19.04 -2.14
C THR A 79 -25.23 -18.05 -2.17
N MET A 80 -26.17 -18.23 -3.10
CA MET A 80 -27.39 -17.42 -3.23
C MET A 80 -28.63 -18.20 -2.75
N GLU A 81 -29.72 -17.51 -2.47
CA GLU A 81 -30.97 -18.17 -2.07
C GLU A 81 -31.51 -19.08 -3.18
N ASN A 82 -31.68 -20.37 -2.87
CA ASN A 82 -32.32 -21.37 -3.74
C ASN A 82 -31.60 -21.64 -5.09
N THR A 83 -30.30 -21.37 -5.19
CA THR A 83 -29.48 -21.73 -6.36
C THR A 83 -28.28 -22.58 -5.95
N GLU A 84 -27.67 -23.26 -6.93
CA GLU A 84 -26.35 -23.87 -6.73
C GLU A 84 -25.31 -22.79 -6.41
N SER A 85 -24.29 -23.16 -5.63
CA SER A 85 -23.17 -22.27 -5.32
C SER A 85 -22.26 -22.12 -6.53
N LEU A 86 -21.66 -20.95 -6.69
CA LEU A 86 -20.75 -20.62 -7.78
C LEU A 86 -19.35 -20.38 -7.25
N THR A 87 -18.37 -21.02 -7.86
CA THR A 87 -16.97 -20.95 -7.46
C THR A 87 -16.17 -20.17 -8.48
N PHE A 88 -15.32 -19.27 -8.00
CA PHE A 88 -14.44 -18.44 -8.83
C PHE A 88 -13.00 -18.49 -8.32
N ILE A 89 -12.04 -18.56 -9.23
CA ILE A 89 -10.63 -18.32 -8.93
C ILE A 89 -10.46 -16.83 -8.67
N TRP A 90 -9.95 -16.46 -7.50
CA TRP A 90 -9.97 -15.06 -7.06
C TRP A 90 -9.14 -14.16 -7.97
N ASP A 91 -7.92 -14.59 -8.32
CA ASP A 91 -7.01 -13.83 -9.19
C ASP A 91 -7.60 -13.50 -10.58
N GLU A 92 -8.58 -14.28 -11.06
CA GLU A 92 -9.24 -14.04 -12.36
C GLU A 92 -10.36 -12.98 -12.28
N ILE A 93 -10.86 -12.69 -11.08
CA ILE A 93 -12.05 -11.83 -10.90
C ILE A 93 -11.82 -10.66 -9.96
N ALA A 94 -10.69 -10.61 -9.23
CA ALA A 94 -10.47 -9.68 -8.14
C ALA A 94 -10.63 -8.21 -8.55
N GLU A 95 -10.08 -7.83 -9.71
CA GLU A 95 -10.14 -6.46 -10.25
C GLU A 95 -11.58 -6.04 -10.58
N GLU A 96 -12.40 -6.95 -11.11
CA GLU A 96 -13.75 -6.66 -11.58
C GLU A 96 -14.84 -6.92 -10.52
N THR A 97 -14.45 -7.36 -9.32
CA THR A 97 -15.42 -7.76 -8.29
C THR A 97 -15.69 -6.62 -7.31
N THR A 98 -16.89 -6.05 -7.36
CA THR A 98 -17.31 -4.95 -6.49
C THR A 98 -18.63 -5.22 -5.78
N LEU A 99 -18.87 -4.51 -4.68
CA LEU A 99 -20.09 -4.59 -3.88
C LEU A 99 -20.74 -3.21 -3.77
N SER A 100 -22.04 -3.14 -4.00
CA SER A 100 -22.83 -1.91 -3.93
C SER A 100 -23.58 -1.75 -2.60
N PRO A 101 -24.09 -0.54 -2.27
CA PRO A 101 -24.86 -0.29 -1.05
C PRO A 101 -26.12 -1.15 -0.87
N ASN A 102 -26.67 -1.70 -1.96
CA ASN A 102 -27.86 -2.54 -1.91
C ASN A 102 -27.54 -4.04 -1.81
N GLY A 103 -26.26 -4.40 -1.59
CA GLY A 103 -25.83 -5.80 -1.41
C GLY A 103 -25.64 -6.56 -2.72
N THR A 104 -25.69 -5.86 -3.86
CA THR A 104 -25.41 -6.50 -5.15
C THR A 104 -23.90 -6.63 -5.31
N LEU A 105 -23.43 -7.88 -5.41
CA LEU A 105 -22.06 -8.20 -5.79
C LEU A 105 -22.01 -8.29 -7.31
N THR A 106 -21.13 -7.54 -7.94
CA THR A 106 -20.94 -7.57 -9.40
C THR A 106 -19.57 -8.15 -9.71
N ILE A 107 -19.51 -9.09 -10.66
CA ILE A 107 -18.27 -9.60 -11.25
C ILE A 107 -18.34 -9.32 -12.76
N GLY A 108 -17.50 -8.41 -13.24
CA GLY A 108 -17.56 -7.92 -14.62
C GLY A 108 -18.92 -7.28 -14.91
N GLU A 109 -19.67 -7.85 -15.86
CA GLU A 109 -21.03 -7.39 -16.20
C GLU A 109 -22.15 -8.15 -15.46
N VAL A 110 -21.82 -9.14 -14.63
CA VAL A 110 -22.80 -10.05 -14.02
C VAL A 110 -23.06 -9.69 -12.56
N ALA A 111 -24.32 -9.49 -12.22
CA ALA A 111 -24.76 -9.19 -10.87
C ALA A 111 -25.24 -10.43 -10.11
N TYR A 112 -24.85 -10.52 -8.84
CA TYR A 112 -25.17 -11.58 -7.89
C TYR A 112 -25.75 -11.00 -6.60
N GLN A 113 -26.53 -11.82 -5.90
CA GLN A 113 -27.11 -11.50 -4.59
C GLN A 113 -26.77 -12.64 -3.62
N PRO A 114 -25.49 -12.76 -3.19
CA PRO A 114 -25.08 -13.82 -2.29
C PRO A 114 -25.64 -13.61 -0.88
N THR A 115 -25.95 -14.70 -0.21
CA THR A 115 -26.24 -14.74 1.23
C THR A 115 -24.97 -15.03 2.05
N SER A 116 -24.02 -15.76 1.46
CA SER A 116 -22.70 -15.99 2.03
C SER A 116 -21.64 -16.13 0.95
N ILE A 117 -20.39 -15.89 1.36
CA ILE A 117 -19.18 -16.08 0.57
C ILE A 117 -18.24 -16.96 1.39
N GLU A 118 -17.89 -18.13 0.88
CA GLU A 118 -16.80 -18.94 1.40
C GLU A 118 -15.48 -18.45 0.79
N VAL A 119 -14.51 -18.09 1.62
CA VAL A 119 -13.18 -17.67 1.20
C VAL A 119 -12.21 -18.82 1.43
N THR A 120 -11.43 -19.17 0.41
CA THR A 120 -10.31 -20.11 0.52
C THR A 120 -9.00 -19.32 0.55
N PRO A 121 -8.35 -19.16 1.72
CA PRO A 121 -7.07 -18.45 1.82
C PRO A 121 -5.98 -19.11 0.99
N SER A 122 -5.06 -18.30 0.47
CA SER A 122 -3.97 -18.82 -0.36
C SER A 122 -2.96 -19.61 0.46
N LYS A 123 -2.53 -20.76 -0.08
CA LYS A 123 -1.42 -21.54 0.50
C LYS A 123 -0.10 -20.77 0.44
N ARG A 124 0.02 -19.78 -0.42
CA ARG A 124 1.21 -18.92 -0.55
C ARG A 124 1.53 -18.17 0.75
N LEU A 125 0.54 -17.91 1.61
CA LEU A 125 0.73 -17.28 2.92
C LEU A 125 1.77 -18.01 3.79
N SER A 126 1.89 -19.34 3.65
CA SER A 126 2.89 -20.10 4.40
C SER A 126 4.35 -19.76 4.06
N GLY A 127 4.59 -19.13 2.90
CA GLY A 127 5.89 -18.66 2.45
C GLY A 127 6.14 -17.18 2.72
N VAL A 128 5.15 -16.46 3.26
CA VAL A 128 5.28 -15.05 3.63
C VAL A 128 5.84 -14.95 5.04
N ASP A 129 6.98 -14.28 5.19
CA ASP A 129 7.70 -14.18 6.46
C ASP A 129 7.79 -12.74 7.01
N LEU A 130 7.30 -11.76 6.25
CA LEU A 130 7.37 -10.34 6.60
C LEU A 130 6.12 -9.59 6.18
N SER A 131 5.83 -8.48 6.87
CA SER A 131 4.87 -7.47 6.45
C SER A 131 5.57 -6.12 6.24
N ILE A 132 5.04 -5.29 5.34
CA ILE A 132 5.45 -3.87 5.23
C ILE A 132 5.36 -3.13 6.58
N LEU A 133 4.46 -3.57 7.46
CA LEU A 133 4.30 -3.02 8.82
C LEU A 133 5.53 -3.25 9.70
N ASP A 134 6.37 -4.24 9.41
CA ASP A 134 7.53 -4.61 10.21
C ASP A 134 8.76 -3.71 10.00
N ILE A 135 8.75 -2.91 8.93
CA ILE A 135 9.93 -2.17 8.46
C ILE A 135 10.27 -1.03 9.41
N SER A 136 9.32 -0.12 9.71
CA SER A 136 9.58 0.98 10.65
C SER A 136 9.97 0.51 12.06
N PRO A 137 9.32 -0.50 12.67
CA PRO A 137 9.80 -1.10 13.91
C PRO A 137 11.24 -1.61 13.82
N THR A 138 11.62 -2.23 12.70
CA THR A 138 12.99 -2.70 12.45
C THR A 138 13.99 -1.55 12.39
N VAL A 139 13.66 -0.47 11.66
CA VAL A 139 14.48 0.75 11.55
C VAL A 139 14.71 1.39 12.93
N LEU A 140 13.63 1.56 13.71
CA LEU A 140 13.70 2.19 15.03
C LEU A 140 14.53 1.37 16.02
N SER A 141 14.35 0.04 16.00
CA SER A 141 15.17 -0.88 16.79
C SER A 141 16.66 -0.76 16.44
N ALA A 142 16.99 -0.74 15.15
CA ALA A 142 18.37 -0.63 14.69
C ALA A 142 19.04 0.69 15.08
N LEU A 143 18.29 1.80 15.05
CA LEU A 143 18.77 3.12 15.46
C LEU A 143 18.79 3.34 16.98
N GLY A 144 18.32 2.36 17.77
CA GLY A 144 18.19 2.46 19.22
C GLY A 144 17.16 3.51 19.67
N LEU A 145 16.08 3.67 18.91
CA LEU A 145 15.03 4.66 19.13
C LEU A 145 13.77 4.04 19.78
N PRO A 146 12.90 4.87 20.40
CA PRO A 146 11.62 4.40 20.92
C PRO A 146 10.75 3.76 19.84
N SER A 147 9.92 2.79 20.22
CA SER A 147 8.94 2.16 19.33
C SER A 147 7.82 3.13 18.94
N LEU A 148 7.22 2.90 17.76
CA LEU A 148 5.99 3.58 17.35
C LEU A 148 4.83 3.21 18.30
N PRO A 149 4.04 4.18 18.80
CA PRO A 149 3.02 3.94 19.83
C PRO A 149 1.93 2.93 19.44
N GLU A 150 1.53 2.93 18.16
CA GLU A 150 0.41 2.14 17.64
C GLU A 150 0.86 1.00 16.73
N ALA A 151 2.16 0.67 16.73
CA ALA A 151 2.72 -0.32 15.80
C ALA A 151 2.03 -1.68 15.87
N HIS A 152 1.62 -2.18 14.71
CA HIS A 152 1.14 -3.54 14.51
C HIS A 152 2.28 -4.49 14.09
N GLY A 153 3.28 -3.97 13.37
CA GLY A 153 4.46 -4.74 12.99
C GLY A 153 5.47 -4.88 14.13
N GLN A 154 6.47 -5.73 13.94
CA GLN A 154 7.52 -6.03 14.92
C GLN A 154 8.92 -5.91 14.30
N PRO A 155 9.95 -5.57 15.09
CA PRO A 155 11.33 -5.57 14.61
C PRO A 155 11.75 -6.97 14.15
N GLN A 156 12.32 -7.07 12.95
CA GLN A 156 12.70 -8.35 12.32
C GLN A 156 14.19 -8.65 12.50
N LEU A 157 14.97 -7.65 12.91
CA LEU A 157 16.40 -7.76 13.15
C LEU A 157 16.74 -7.31 14.57
N THR A 158 17.81 -7.89 15.11
CA THR A 158 18.38 -7.50 16.42
C THR A 158 19.67 -6.69 16.28
N THR A 159 19.99 -6.27 15.06
CA THR A 159 21.18 -5.47 14.77
C THR A 159 21.04 -4.04 15.27
N SER A 160 22.17 -3.38 15.49
CA SER A 160 22.25 -1.93 15.68
C SER A 160 23.00 -1.34 14.50
N ALA A 161 22.62 -0.14 14.07
CA ALA A 161 23.29 0.58 13.01
C ALA A 161 23.42 2.06 13.35
N GLN A 162 24.48 2.71 12.85
CA GLN A 162 24.63 4.16 12.96
C GLN A 162 23.69 4.88 11.98
N GLN A 163 23.52 4.32 10.78
CA GLN A 163 22.60 4.79 9.75
C GLN A 163 21.69 3.67 9.27
N VAL A 164 20.47 4.04 8.87
CA VAL A 164 19.54 3.16 8.16
C VAL A 164 19.19 3.79 6.82
N VAL A 165 19.29 3.01 5.75
CA VAL A 165 18.87 3.41 4.40
C VAL A 165 17.73 2.52 3.97
N ILE A 166 16.58 3.12 3.65
CA ILE A 166 15.43 2.44 3.05
C ILE A 166 15.43 2.80 1.56
N ILE A 167 15.42 1.79 0.71
CA ILE A 167 15.27 1.94 -0.74
C ILE A 167 13.95 1.30 -1.14
N LEU A 168 12.99 2.12 -1.55
CA LEU A 168 11.71 1.68 -2.07
C LEU A 168 11.78 1.55 -3.60
N THR A 169 11.46 0.36 -4.11
CA THR A 169 11.36 0.05 -5.54
C THR A 169 9.88 -0.09 -5.91
N ASP A 170 9.26 1.04 -6.29
CA ASP A 170 7.82 1.16 -6.54
C ASP A 170 7.33 0.11 -7.55
N GLY A 171 6.22 -0.56 -7.25
CA GLY A 171 5.59 -1.51 -8.15
C GLY A 171 6.40 -2.78 -8.49
N THR A 172 7.46 -3.12 -7.74
CA THR A 172 8.26 -4.35 -8.01
C THR A 172 7.53 -5.63 -7.60
N GLN A 173 7.07 -6.40 -8.58
CA GLN A 173 6.42 -7.69 -8.35
C GLN A 173 7.41 -8.76 -7.86
N TYR A 174 7.11 -9.42 -6.74
CA TYR A 174 8.01 -10.41 -6.11
C TYR A 174 8.39 -11.59 -7.04
N ASP A 175 7.40 -12.22 -7.68
CA ASP A 175 7.65 -13.40 -8.53
C ASP A 175 8.44 -13.01 -9.79
N LYS A 176 8.17 -11.83 -10.37
CA LYS A 176 8.96 -11.30 -11.49
C LYS A 176 10.42 -11.10 -11.11
N LEU A 177 10.70 -10.42 -9.99
CA LEU A 177 12.07 -10.22 -9.53
C LEU A 177 12.81 -11.55 -9.33
N GLN A 178 12.17 -12.52 -8.67
CA GLN A 178 12.72 -13.87 -8.49
C GLN A 178 13.04 -14.55 -9.82
N SER A 179 12.16 -14.42 -10.81
CA SER A 179 12.36 -15.00 -12.14
C SER A 179 13.56 -14.37 -12.86
N MET A 180 13.74 -13.06 -12.77
CA MET A 180 14.86 -12.34 -13.40
C MET A 180 16.19 -12.61 -12.68
N VAL A 181 16.18 -12.76 -11.35
CA VAL A 181 17.34 -13.24 -10.57
C VAL A 181 17.75 -14.63 -11.05
N ALA A 182 16.80 -15.55 -11.22
CA ALA A 182 17.08 -16.89 -11.73
C ALA A 182 17.60 -16.90 -13.17
N ALA A 183 17.21 -15.90 -13.98
CA ALA A 183 17.71 -15.69 -15.34
C ALA A 183 19.11 -15.04 -15.40
N GLY A 184 19.60 -14.50 -14.28
CA GLY A 184 20.89 -13.80 -14.20
C GLY A 184 20.85 -12.34 -14.68
N GLU A 185 19.66 -11.73 -14.69
CA GLU A 185 19.42 -10.35 -15.16
C GLU A 185 19.50 -9.32 -14.03
N GLN A 186 19.47 -9.77 -12.78
CA GLN A 186 19.48 -8.95 -11.56
C GLN A 186 20.74 -9.24 -10.74
N PRO A 187 21.94 -8.81 -11.21
CA PRO A 187 23.21 -9.19 -10.61
C PRO A 187 23.37 -8.75 -9.15
N PHE A 188 22.85 -7.58 -8.76
CA PHE A 188 22.92 -7.16 -7.37
C PHE A 188 22.02 -8.02 -6.49
N PHE A 189 20.74 -8.20 -6.83
CA PHE A 189 19.84 -9.06 -6.06
C PHE A 189 20.32 -10.52 -6.02
N ALA A 190 20.89 -11.05 -7.10
CA ALA A 190 21.46 -12.39 -7.15
C ALA A 190 22.67 -12.58 -6.21
N SER A 191 23.34 -11.49 -5.83
CA SER A 191 24.48 -11.53 -4.90
C SER A 191 24.06 -11.48 -3.42
N GLN A 192 22.78 -11.22 -3.12
CA GLN A 192 22.27 -11.14 -1.76
C GLN A 192 22.01 -12.52 -1.16
N ASP A 193 22.19 -12.66 0.15
CA ASP A 193 21.96 -13.92 0.87
C ASP A 193 20.50 -14.40 0.78
N LYS A 194 19.56 -13.45 0.83
CA LYS A 194 18.12 -13.75 0.79
C LYS A 194 17.32 -12.55 0.30
N ILE A 195 16.36 -12.83 -0.58
CA ILE A 195 15.24 -11.94 -0.92
C ILE A 195 14.01 -12.56 -0.24
N ASN A 196 13.48 -11.90 0.78
CA ASN A 196 12.34 -12.39 1.55
C ASN A 196 11.03 -12.12 0.80
N CYS A 197 10.01 -12.94 1.08
CA CYS A 197 8.67 -12.75 0.55
C CYS A 197 7.85 -12.00 1.61
N GLY A 198 7.74 -10.68 1.43
CA GLY A 198 6.91 -9.84 2.28
C GLY A 198 5.49 -9.73 1.74
N ILE A 199 4.59 -9.19 2.57
CA ILE A 199 3.24 -8.81 2.18
C ILE A 199 2.98 -7.33 2.46
N SER A 200 2.37 -6.66 1.49
CA SER A 200 1.93 -5.27 1.58
C SER A 200 0.63 -5.13 2.38
N ILE A 201 0.02 -3.95 2.30
CA ILE A 201 -1.27 -3.57 2.85
C ILE A 201 -2.32 -3.48 1.73
N TYR A 202 -3.61 -3.56 2.07
CA TYR A 202 -4.68 -3.31 1.11
C TYR A 202 -5.29 -1.90 1.26
N PRO A 203 -5.62 -1.21 0.15
CA PRO A 203 -5.24 -1.58 -1.22
C PRO A 203 -3.70 -1.45 -1.41
N PRO A 204 -3.05 -2.39 -2.14
CA PRO A 204 -1.61 -2.34 -2.40
C PRO A 204 -1.30 -1.29 -3.46
N ILE A 205 -1.28 -0.03 -3.01
CA ILE A 205 -0.98 1.16 -3.78
C ILE A 205 0.01 2.01 -2.97
N THR A 206 0.82 2.81 -3.64
CA THR A 206 1.88 3.61 -3.01
C THR A 206 1.40 4.45 -1.83
N THR A 207 0.20 5.05 -1.91
CA THR A 207 -0.34 5.91 -0.86
C THR A 207 -0.62 5.12 0.43
N SER A 208 -1.37 4.02 0.34
CA SER A 208 -1.69 3.16 1.47
C SER A 208 -0.45 2.46 2.03
N ALA A 209 0.41 1.97 1.15
CA ALA A 209 1.65 1.30 1.53
C ALA A 209 2.63 2.24 2.23
N SER A 210 2.77 3.48 1.77
CA SER A 210 3.58 4.52 2.46
C SER A 210 3.05 4.81 3.86
N ALA A 211 1.73 4.99 4.00
CA ALA A 211 1.13 5.21 5.32
C ALA A 211 1.36 4.02 6.26
N ALA A 212 1.18 2.80 5.76
CA ALA A 212 1.42 1.57 6.50
C ALA A 212 2.89 1.40 6.89
N LEU A 213 3.81 1.65 5.95
CA LEU A 213 5.25 1.63 6.16
C LEU A 213 5.64 2.58 7.29
N PHE A 214 5.27 3.85 7.21
CA PHE A 214 5.76 4.87 8.14
C PHE A 214 5.05 4.88 9.50
N THR A 215 3.81 4.41 9.58
CA THR A 215 3.08 4.32 10.86
C THR A 215 3.16 2.94 11.50
N SER A 216 3.51 1.90 10.75
CA SER A 216 3.38 0.50 11.15
C SER A 216 1.93 0.11 11.49
N THR A 217 0.93 0.75 10.85
CA THR A 217 -0.50 0.47 11.11
C THR A 217 -1.32 0.30 9.84
N ILE A 218 -2.51 -0.27 9.98
CA ILE A 218 -3.49 -0.44 8.90
C ILE A 218 -4.35 0.82 8.69
N ALA A 219 -5.10 0.87 7.59
CA ALA A 219 -6.00 1.99 7.23
C ALA A 219 -6.95 2.42 8.36
N ALA A 220 -7.51 1.45 9.09
CA ALA A 220 -8.40 1.71 10.23
C ALA A 220 -7.78 2.54 11.37
N ASN A 221 -6.45 2.61 11.43
CA ASN A 221 -5.70 3.38 12.42
C ASN A 221 -5.09 4.65 11.80
N ASN A 222 -4.37 4.51 10.68
CA ASN A 222 -3.67 5.64 10.07
C ASN A 222 -4.59 6.59 9.28
N GLY A 223 -5.82 6.18 8.98
CA GLY A 223 -6.82 6.98 8.26
C GLY A 223 -6.61 7.06 6.76
N VAL A 224 -5.78 6.19 6.17
CA VAL A 224 -5.42 6.19 4.75
C VAL A 224 -6.08 4.98 4.08
N TYR A 225 -7.25 5.20 3.48
CA TYR A 225 -8.09 4.12 2.93
C TYR A 225 -7.92 3.90 1.42
N GLY A 226 -7.13 4.73 0.73
CA GLY A 226 -6.92 4.62 -0.71
C GLY A 226 -6.23 5.86 -1.30
N TYR A 227 -6.57 6.17 -2.55
CA TYR A 227 -6.12 7.40 -3.21
C TYR A 227 -6.70 8.65 -2.52
N GLY A 228 -6.00 9.79 -2.64
CA GLY A 228 -6.42 11.08 -2.05
C GLY A 228 -5.88 11.35 -0.64
N TYR A 229 -5.71 10.31 0.17
CA TYR A 229 -5.22 10.41 1.56
C TYR A 229 -3.69 10.53 1.65
N ARG A 230 -3.16 11.73 1.45
CA ARG A 230 -1.71 11.96 1.43
C ARG A 230 -1.11 12.31 2.80
N SER A 231 -1.82 12.13 3.90
CA SER A 231 -1.31 12.47 5.24
C SER A 231 -1.99 11.67 6.34
N THR A 232 -1.33 11.58 7.49
CA THR A 232 -1.88 10.98 8.72
C THR A 232 -1.63 11.88 9.94
N GLU A 233 -2.53 11.78 10.91
CA GLU A 233 -2.37 12.38 12.24
C GLU A 233 -1.54 11.50 13.18
N LEU A 234 -1.32 10.22 12.83
CA LEU A 234 -0.50 9.32 13.63
C LEU A 234 0.97 9.73 13.61
N THR A 235 1.68 9.35 14.67
CA THR A 235 3.15 9.46 14.72
C THR A 235 3.76 8.54 13.67
N THR A 236 4.69 9.07 12.88
CA THR A 236 5.41 8.36 11.82
C THR A 236 6.85 8.04 12.24
N LEU A 237 7.50 7.16 11.47
CA LEU A 237 8.93 6.87 11.56
C LEU A 237 9.78 8.15 11.58
N PHE A 238 9.50 9.09 10.67
CA PHE A 238 10.22 10.35 10.56
C PHE A 238 10.04 11.23 11.80
N ASP A 239 8.84 11.27 12.38
CA ASP A 239 8.58 11.97 13.64
C ASP A 239 9.46 11.42 14.76
N ILE A 240 9.49 10.09 14.97
CA ILE A 240 10.31 9.47 16.03
C ILE A 240 11.79 9.76 15.83
N VAL A 241 12.31 9.64 14.60
CA VAL A 241 13.74 9.90 14.31
C VAL A 241 14.10 11.34 14.65
N THR A 242 13.29 12.29 14.19
CA THR A 242 13.58 13.72 14.32
C THR A 242 13.35 14.27 15.72
N ASP A 243 12.29 13.83 16.41
CA ASP A 243 12.01 14.19 17.80
C ASP A 243 13.10 13.69 18.77
N ASN A 244 13.85 12.66 18.39
CA ASN A 244 15.00 12.14 19.14
C ASN A 244 16.35 12.73 18.68
N GLY A 245 16.33 13.86 17.97
CA GLY A 245 17.52 14.64 17.60
C GLY A 245 18.36 14.00 16.50
N LYS A 246 17.82 13.04 15.76
CA LYS A 246 18.46 12.44 14.58
C LYS A 246 17.91 13.08 13.30
N MET A 247 18.76 13.13 12.28
CA MET A 247 18.40 13.67 10.97
C MET A 247 17.79 12.59 10.09
N ALA A 248 16.74 12.95 9.36
CA ALA A 248 16.12 12.11 8.33
C ALA A 248 16.00 12.90 7.02
N ILE A 249 16.42 12.28 5.91
CA ILE A 249 16.28 12.85 4.56
C ILE A 249 15.53 11.84 3.70
N ALA A 250 14.61 12.33 2.87
CA ALA A 250 13.90 11.57 1.86
C ALA A 250 14.23 12.10 0.46
N VAL A 251 14.71 11.21 -0.40
CA VAL A 251 14.94 11.48 -1.83
C VAL A 251 13.82 10.79 -2.59
N GLU A 252 13.04 11.59 -3.28
CA GLU A 252 11.75 11.22 -3.87
C GLU A 252 11.74 11.61 -5.36
N GLY A 253 10.79 11.08 -6.11
CA GLY A 253 10.56 11.45 -7.52
C GLY A 253 10.06 12.88 -7.69
N ALA A 254 9.24 13.11 -8.72
CA ALA A 254 8.75 14.46 -9.04
C ALA A 254 7.82 15.05 -7.97
N SER A 255 7.16 14.21 -7.17
CA SER A 255 6.22 14.63 -6.13
C SER A 255 6.07 13.57 -5.05
N LEU A 256 5.57 13.96 -3.88
CA LEU A 256 5.33 13.03 -2.78
C LEU A 256 4.01 12.27 -2.94
N PRO A 257 4.01 10.92 -2.87
CA PRO A 257 2.77 10.15 -2.76
C PRO A 257 2.15 10.29 -1.37
N PHE A 258 2.97 10.49 -0.34
CA PHE A 258 2.56 10.63 1.05
C PHE A 258 3.37 11.72 1.77
N ASN A 259 2.75 12.45 2.69
CA ASN A 259 3.42 13.54 3.40
C ASN A 259 4.47 13.00 4.38
N LEU A 260 5.74 13.20 4.05
CA LEU A 260 6.89 12.82 4.87
C LEU A 260 7.22 13.89 5.90
N ARG A 261 6.27 14.16 6.80
CA ARG A 261 6.40 15.16 7.87
C ARG A 261 7.73 15.00 8.61
N ASN A 262 8.38 16.14 8.89
CA ASN A 262 9.65 16.27 9.61
C ASN A 262 10.90 15.73 8.90
N ALA A 263 10.77 15.04 7.76
CA ALA A 263 11.92 14.75 6.90
C ALA A 263 12.36 15.99 6.11
N GLU A 264 13.65 16.13 5.83
CA GLU A 264 14.11 16.99 4.74
C GLU A 264 13.85 16.26 3.42
N VAL A 265 13.09 16.88 2.51
CA VAL A 265 12.67 16.25 1.25
C VAL A 265 13.43 16.85 0.07
N ILE A 266 14.00 15.96 -0.76
CA ILE A 266 14.64 16.29 -2.03
C ILE A 266 13.81 15.65 -3.15
N LEU A 267 13.12 16.48 -3.94
CA LEU A 267 12.33 16.03 -5.09
C LEU A 267 13.18 15.95 -6.36
N SER A 268 13.09 14.84 -7.08
CA SER A 268 13.97 14.46 -8.18
C SER A 268 13.20 14.27 -9.49
N GLY A 269 12.27 15.18 -9.81
CA GLY A 269 11.61 15.16 -11.13
C GLY A 269 12.61 15.26 -12.29
N ASP A 270 12.16 15.00 -13.52
CA ASP A 270 12.99 15.09 -14.73
C ASP A 270 13.56 16.51 -14.91
N ARG A 271 14.79 16.72 -14.44
CA ARG A 271 15.46 18.03 -14.39
C ARG A 271 16.28 18.30 -15.64
N ASP A 272 16.64 17.27 -16.39
CA ASP A 272 17.44 17.34 -17.60
C ASP A 272 16.62 17.08 -18.89
N ASN A 273 15.30 16.87 -18.75
CA ASN A 273 14.33 16.62 -19.82
C ASN A 273 14.69 15.37 -20.66
N ASN A 274 15.22 14.34 -20.01
CA ASN A 274 15.60 13.10 -20.68
C ASN A 274 14.46 12.06 -20.68
N GLY A 275 13.34 12.36 -20.00
CA GLY A 275 12.16 11.51 -19.87
C GLY A 275 12.18 10.56 -18.67
N TRP A 276 13.21 10.61 -17.82
CA TRP A 276 13.40 9.72 -16.69
C TRP A 276 13.64 10.53 -15.41
N SER A 277 13.11 10.03 -14.28
CA SER A 277 13.28 10.69 -12.97
C SER A 277 14.18 9.92 -12.01
N ASP A 278 14.29 8.60 -12.18
CA ASP A 278 15.06 7.73 -11.27
C ASP A 278 16.57 7.92 -11.37
N ASP A 279 17.09 8.38 -12.52
CA ASP A 279 18.49 8.80 -12.64
C ASP A 279 18.78 10.04 -11.79
N ASN A 280 17.84 10.98 -11.74
CA ASN A 280 17.88 12.16 -10.87
C ASN A 280 17.71 11.76 -9.39
N VAL A 281 16.85 10.80 -9.06
CA VAL A 281 16.74 10.21 -7.71
C VAL A 281 18.09 9.60 -7.30
N TYR A 282 18.69 8.77 -8.16
CA TYR A 282 19.98 8.15 -7.93
C TYR A 282 21.08 9.20 -7.69
N LEU A 283 21.18 10.23 -8.54
CA LEU A 283 22.18 11.28 -8.39
C LEU A 283 22.01 12.06 -7.08
N ASN A 284 20.78 12.43 -6.72
CA ASN A 284 20.51 13.11 -5.45
C ASN A 284 20.82 12.23 -4.24
N ALA A 285 20.47 10.94 -4.29
CA ALA A 285 20.80 9.98 -3.24
C ALA A 285 22.32 9.86 -3.06
N MET A 286 23.08 9.75 -4.15
CA MET A 286 24.55 9.71 -4.11
C MET A 286 25.14 11.01 -3.55
N GLU A 287 24.57 12.17 -3.90
CA GLU A 287 24.99 13.47 -3.33
C GLU A 287 24.76 13.53 -1.81
N VAL A 288 23.61 13.06 -1.33
CA VAL A 288 23.30 12.97 0.11
C VAL A 288 24.29 12.05 0.81
N ILE A 289 24.53 10.85 0.27
CA ILE A 289 25.43 9.86 0.85
C ILE A 289 26.86 10.41 0.96
N GLN A 290 27.35 11.12 -0.06
CA GLN A 290 28.72 11.63 -0.09
C GLN A 290 28.95 12.85 0.82
N ASN A 291 27.95 13.71 0.97
CA ASN A 291 28.13 15.00 1.64
C ASN A 291 27.56 15.04 3.06
N ASN A 292 26.44 14.36 3.32
CA ASN A 292 25.71 14.48 4.58
C ASN A 292 24.75 13.30 4.82
N LEU A 293 25.27 12.08 4.89
CA LEU A 293 24.47 10.89 5.15
C LEU A 293 23.68 11.02 6.48
N PRO A 294 22.33 11.04 6.45
CA PRO A 294 21.50 11.12 7.65
C PRO A 294 21.50 9.81 8.45
N HIS A 295 20.88 9.86 9.63
CA HIS A 295 20.64 8.63 10.40
C HIS A 295 19.56 7.77 9.73
N LEU A 296 18.59 8.40 9.07
CA LEU A 296 17.59 7.74 8.22
C LEU A 296 17.63 8.39 6.84
N LEU A 297 17.96 7.61 5.81
CA LEU A 297 17.81 7.99 4.42
C LEU A 297 16.70 7.14 3.80
N TYR A 298 15.70 7.77 3.20
CA TYR A 298 14.68 7.11 2.39
C TYR A 298 14.89 7.48 0.92
N ILE A 299 14.92 6.51 0.02
CA ILE A 299 15.10 6.68 -1.43
C ILE A 299 13.95 5.96 -2.11
N HIS A 300 13.23 6.65 -2.99
CA HIS A 300 12.07 6.10 -3.70
C HIS A 300 12.29 6.17 -5.22
N PHE A 301 12.42 5.00 -5.84
CA PHE A 301 12.50 4.83 -7.29
C PHE A 301 11.13 4.47 -7.86
N HIS A 302 10.67 5.18 -8.90
CA HIS A 302 9.33 5.08 -9.47
C HIS A 302 9.27 4.43 -10.85
N GLU A 303 10.39 4.32 -11.56
CA GLU A 303 10.40 3.95 -12.97
C GLU A 303 9.81 2.55 -13.23
N ILE A 304 10.00 1.63 -12.29
CA ILE A 304 9.45 0.27 -12.38
C ILE A 304 7.93 0.31 -12.44
N ASP A 305 7.29 1.08 -11.56
CA ASP A 305 5.84 1.26 -11.54
C ASP A 305 5.34 1.99 -12.79
N ASP A 306 6.00 3.09 -13.19
CA ASP A 306 5.66 3.85 -14.39
C ASP A 306 5.65 2.95 -15.65
N MET A 307 6.69 2.14 -15.84
CA MET A 307 6.78 1.19 -16.96
C MET A 307 5.80 0.03 -16.80
N GLY A 308 5.49 -0.37 -15.56
CA GLY A 308 4.51 -1.40 -15.26
C GLY A 308 3.12 -0.98 -15.67
N HIS A 309 2.73 0.25 -15.36
CA HIS A 309 1.47 0.83 -15.79
C HIS A 309 1.36 0.95 -17.32
N GLU A 310 2.39 1.49 -17.98
CA GLU A 310 2.32 1.76 -19.42
C GLU A 310 2.41 0.48 -20.27
N TYR A 311 3.19 -0.52 -19.85
CA TYR A 311 3.51 -1.67 -20.68
C TYR A 311 3.18 -3.04 -20.07
N GLY A 312 2.93 -3.12 -18.76
CA GLY A 312 2.66 -4.36 -18.02
C GLY A 312 3.91 -5.02 -17.42
N ASP A 313 3.70 -5.86 -16.40
CA ASP A 313 4.75 -6.54 -15.60
C ASP A 313 5.59 -7.58 -16.38
N ASN A 314 5.14 -7.96 -17.58
CA ASN A 314 5.84 -8.90 -18.46
C ASN A 314 6.48 -8.23 -19.69
N SER A 315 6.52 -6.89 -19.72
CA SER A 315 7.10 -6.14 -20.83
C SER A 315 8.62 -6.02 -20.74
N PRO A 316 9.33 -5.92 -21.88
CA PRO A 316 10.75 -5.56 -21.90
C PRO A 316 11.06 -4.22 -21.22
N GLU A 317 10.12 -3.27 -21.26
CA GLU A 317 10.22 -1.95 -20.63
C GLU A 317 10.28 -2.07 -19.10
N TYR A 318 9.35 -2.83 -18.50
CA TYR A 318 9.34 -3.13 -17.07
C TYR A 318 10.61 -3.89 -16.63
N GLU A 319 11.02 -4.91 -17.41
CA GLU A 319 12.27 -5.64 -17.16
C GLU A 319 13.50 -4.74 -17.22
N THR A 320 13.54 -3.81 -18.19
CA THR A 320 14.66 -2.86 -18.35
C THR A 320 14.72 -1.87 -17.20
N ALA A 321 13.58 -1.40 -16.69
CA ALA A 321 13.52 -0.56 -15.49
C ALA A 321 14.06 -1.31 -14.27
N LEU A 322 13.66 -2.56 -14.05
CA LEU A 322 14.19 -3.40 -12.97
C LEU A 322 15.71 -3.56 -13.04
N ILE A 323 16.25 -3.86 -14.22
CA ILE A 323 17.71 -4.00 -14.44
C ILE A 323 18.45 -2.69 -14.12
N ARG A 324 17.87 -1.54 -14.48
CA ARG A 324 18.47 -0.24 -14.25
C ARG A 324 18.50 0.09 -12.76
N VAL A 325 17.38 -0.10 -12.07
CA VAL A 325 17.26 0.13 -10.63
C VAL A 325 18.16 -0.82 -9.83
N ASP A 326 18.32 -2.09 -10.22
CA ASP A 326 19.31 -3.01 -9.63
C ASP A 326 20.75 -2.45 -9.71
N GLY A 327 21.11 -1.85 -10.85
CA GLY A 327 22.38 -1.14 -11.02
C GLY A 327 22.54 0.08 -10.10
N TYR A 328 21.50 0.91 -9.97
CA TYR A 328 21.52 2.05 -9.03
C TYR A 328 21.65 1.60 -7.58
N ILE A 329 20.94 0.56 -7.20
CA ILE A 329 21.00 -0.03 -5.86
C ILE A 329 22.41 -0.56 -5.58
N ALA A 330 23.04 -1.24 -6.54
CA ALA A 330 24.41 -1.75 -6.40
C ALA A 330 25.38 -0.62 -6.04
N ASP A 331 25.36 0.46 -6.83
CA ASP A 331 26.23 1.63 -6.63
C ASP A 331 25.97 2.33 -5.28
N ILE A 332 24.70 2.48 -4.89
CA ILE A 332 24.30 3.07 -3.60
C ILE A 332 24.83 2.22 -2.45
N VAL A 333 24.57 0.91 -2.48
CA VAL A 333 24.98 -0.03 -1.44
C VAL A 333 26.50 -0.06 -1.30
N ASP A 334 27.24 -0.03 -2.41
CA ASP A 334 28.71 0.00 -2.41
C ASP A 334 29.27 1.28 -1.77
N MET A 335 28.62 2.42 -1.98
CA MET A 335 29.04 3.72 -1.43
C MET A 335 28.79 3.89 0.07
N LEU A 336 27.78 3.20 0.62
CA LEU A 336 27.41 3.37 2.03
C LEU A 336 28.52 2.93 3.00
N PRO A 337 28.70 3.58 4.16
CA PRO A 337 29.73 3.19 5.12
C PRO A 337 29.39 1.86 5.81
N SER A 338 30.39 1.21 6.39
CA SER A 338 30.17 0.13 7.37
C SER A 338 29.32 0.64 8.55
N ASP A 339 28.61 -0.25 9.24
CA ASP A 339 27.62 0.10 10.29
C ASP A 339 26.35 0.79 9.76
N THR A 340 26.01 0.49 8.50
CA THR A 340 24.73 0.87 7.87
C THR A 340 23.84 -0.37 7.76
N LEU A 341 22.58 -0.24 8.20
CA LEU A 341 21.52 -1.18 7.84
C LEU A 341 20.83 -0.67 6.58
N ILE A 342 20.69 -1.53 5.59
CA ILE A 342 20.03 -1.22 4.32
C ILE A 342 18.80 -2.12 4.21
N ILE A 343 17.66 -1.52 3.91
CA ILE A 343 16.38 -2.21 3.72
C ILE A 343 15.89 -1.86 2.32
N ILE A 344 15.80 -2.86 1.46
CA ILE A 344 15.29 -2.70 0.09
C ILE A 344 13.95 -3.41 0.03
N LEU A 345 12.90 -2.72 -0.39
CA LEU A 345 11.57 -3.30 -0.49
C LEU A 345 10.75 -2.67 -1.60
N ALA A 346 9.75 -3.40 -2.09
CA ALA A 346 8.64 -2.82 -2.82
C ALA A 346 7.50 -2.45 -1.86
N ASP A 347 6.69 -1.49 -2.26
CA ASP A 347 5.45 -1.11 -1.61
C ASP A 347 4.26 -1.93 -2.12
N HIS A 348 4.24 -2.29 -3.41
CA HIS A 348 3.31 -3.22 -4.02
C HIS A 348 3.96 -3.93 -5.22
N GLY A 349 3.25 -4.94 -5.74
CA GLY A 349 3.56 -5.53 -7.03
C GLY A 349 2.70 -4.94 -8.15
N MET A 350 2.52 -5.71 -9.21
CA MET A 350 1.89 -5.30 -10.46
C MET A 350 1.29 -6.53 -11.14
N HIS A 351 0.18 -6.39 -11.85
CA HIS A 351 -0.38 -7.42 -12.73
C HIS A 351 -0.67 -6.87 -14.13
N THR A 352 -0.66 -7.75 -15.13
CA THR A 352 -0.98 -7.40 -16.52
C THR A 352 -2.48 -7.10 -16.67
N THR A 353 -2.81 -6.02 -17.40
CA THR A 353 -4.15 -5.72 -17.89
C THR A 353 -4.19 -5.67 -19.43
N ALA A 354 -5.35 -5.36 -20.02
CA ALA A 354 -5.47 -5.27 -21.48
C ALA A 354 -4.66 -4.11 -22.10
N ASP A 355 -4.43 -3.04 -21.33
CA ASP A 355 -3.84 -1.78 -21.80
C ASP A 355 -2.49 -1.47 -21.13
N GLY A 356 -1.86 -2.45 -20.48
CA GLY A 356 -0.59 -2.29 -19.77
C GLY A 356 -0.55 -3.12 -18.49
N GLY A 357 -0.33 -2.48 -17.36
CA GLY A 357 -0.38 -3.08 -16.03
C GLY A 357 -1.16 -2.24 -15.03
N ASN A 358 -1.58 -2.88 -13.94
CA ASN A 358 -2.27 -2.23 -12.85
C ASN A 358 -1.93 -2.92 -11.52
N HIS A 359 -2.38 -2.33 -10.42
CA HIS A 359 -2.24 -2.89 -9.08
C HIS A 359 -3.43 -2.45 -8.20
N GLY A 360 -3.38 -2.71 -6.88
CA GLY A 360 -4.47 -2.36 -5.95
C GLY A 360 -5.49 -3.48 -5.71
N THR A 361 -5.26 -4.69 -6.23
CA THR A 361 -6.12 -5.86 -6.01
C THR A 361 -5.60 -6.73 -4.85
N LEU A 362 -6.48 -7.51 -4.21
CA LEU A 362 -6.09 -8.43 -3.14
C LEU A 362 -5.56 -9.75 -3.72
N THR A 363 -4.68 -9.67 -4.70
CA THR A 363 -4.07 -10.81 -5.40
C THR A 363 -2.61 -10.95 -5.00
N ALA A 364 -2.04 -12.13 -5.21
CA ALA A 364 -0.64 -12.36 -4.88
C ALA A 364 0.32 -11.50 -5.74
N ALA A 365 -0.08 -11.17 -6.97
CA ALA A 365 0.71 -10.32 -7.87
C ALA A 365 0.90 -8.90 -7.31
N ASP A 366 -0.11 -8.34 -6.64
CA ASP A 366 -0.06 -6.99 -6.10
C ASP A 366 0.39 -6.94 -4.64
N MET A 367 0.02 -7.94 -3.85
CA MET A 367 0.25 -7.94 -2.40
C MET A 367 1.63 -8.47 -2.00
N LEU A 368 2.24 -9.37 -2.78
CA LEU A 368 3.55 -9.94 -2.43
C LEU A 368 4.69 -9.06 -2.93
N ILE A 369 5.55 -8.67 -2.00
CA ILE A 369 6.64 -7.72 -2.23
C ILE A 369 7.99 -8.35 -1.87
N PRO A 370 9.07 -8.08 -2.64
CA PRO A 370 10.41 -8.43 -2.22
C PRO A 370 10.85 -7.55 -1.05
N VAL A 371 11.53 -8.16 -0.06
CA VAL A 371 12.17 -7.44 1.03
C VAL A 371 13.57 -8.01 1.28
N THR A 372 14.59 -7.16 1.25
CA THR A 372 15.98 -7.54 1.45
C THR A 372 16.61 -6.68 2.54
N PHE A 373 17.28 -7.33 3.49
CA PHE A 373 18.03 -6.67 4.56
C PHE A 373 19.52 -6.89 4.36
N ILE A 374 20.32 -5.83 4.45
CA ILE A 374 21.79 -5.90 4.33
C ILE A 374 22.40 -5.15 5.51
N GLN A 375 23.25 -5.82 6.27
CA GLN A 375 24.07 -5.20 7.31
C GLN A 375 25.50 -5.06 6.80
N LYS A 376 25.99 -3.82 6.70
CA LYS A 376 27.31 -3.50 6.14
C LYS A 376 28.41 -3.38 7.20
#